data_AF-A0A1A7YA00-F1
#
_entry.id   AF-A0A1A7YA00-F1
#
_cell.length_a   1.000
_cell.length_b   1.000
_cell.length_c   1.000
_cell.angle_alpha   90.00
_cell.angle_beta   90.00
_cell.angle_gamma   90.00
#
_symmetry.space_group_name_H-M   'P 1'
#
loop_
_entity.id
_entity.type
_entity.pdbx_description
1 polymer ?
#
loop_
_entity_poly.entity_id
_entity_poly.type
_entity_poly.pdbx_seq_one_letter_code
_entity_poly.pdbx_strand_id
1 'polypeptide(L)'
;MTQIHLKYLLALAMVHVVLSSGVFELKIHSFHTAQRICRRHRDCHIFFRICLKHPEDVISAEPPCTFGTGHTNVIRADHTSISSSAPIRVPFHFKWPGTFSLIIEAWNAESPTEYTADNQNNLVSRLATRRRLAIGEDWSQDVHFGE
;
A
#
# COMPACT_ATOMS: atom_id res chain seq x y z
N MET A 1 -53.57 -0.56 0.53
CA MET A 1 -52.88 -1.51 1.43
C MET A 1 -51.58 -2.03 0.80
N THR A 2 -51.63 -2.59 -0.41
CA THR A 2 -50.45 -3.08 -1.19
C THR A 2 -49.33 -2.06 -1.40
N GLN A 3 -49.67 -0.79 -1.67
CA GLN A 3 -48.71 0.29 -1.87
C GLN A 3 -47.94 0.66 -0.58
N ILE A 4 -48.55 0.49 0.59
CA ILE A 4 -47.91 0.74 1.89
C ILE A 4 -46.92 -0.39 2.19
N HIS A 5 -47.30 -1.65 1.92
CA HIS A 5 -46.40 -2.79 2.03
C HIS A 5 -45.20 -2.69 1.10
N LEU A 6 -45.39 -2.23 -0.15
CA LEU A 6 -44.29 -2.03 -1.09
C LEU A 6 -43.33 -0.93 -0.63
N LYS A 7 -43.86 0.18 -0.10
CA LYS A 7 -43.04 1.25 0.51
C LYS A 7 -42.28 0.76 1.74
N TYR A 8 -42.90 -0.08 2.57
CA TYR A 8 -42.28 -0.65 3.76
C TYR A 8 -41.18 -1.66 3.40
N LEU A 9 -41.41 -2.48 2.37
CA LEU A 9 -40.42 -3.40 1.80
C LEU A 9 -39.23 -2.65 1.20
N LEU A 10 -39.47 -1.59 0.43
CA LEU A 10 -38.40 -0.72 -0.08
C LEU A 10 -37.61 -0.05 1.04
N ALA A 11 -38.30 0.43 2.09
CA ALA A 11 -37.65 1.01 3.26
C ALA A 11 -36.80 -0.02 4.03
N LEU A 12 -37.31 -1.24 4.27
CA LEU A 12 -36.54 -2.31 4.91
C LEU A 12 -35.31 -2.72 4.09
N ALA A 13 -35.45 -2.80 2.76
CA ALA A 13 -34.35 -3.14 1.86
C ALA A 13 -33.22 -2.12 1.90
N MET A 14 -33.53 -0.83 2.10
CA MET A 14 -32.51 0.23 2.26
C MET A 14 -31.78 0.19 3.62
N VAL A 15 -32.35 -0.45 4.64
CA VAL A 15 -31.74 -0.52 6.00
C VAL A 15 -30.54 -1.49 6.06
N HIS A 16 -30.31 -2.32 5.03
CA HIS A 16 -29.35 -3.42 5.09
C HIS A 16 -27.99 -3.15 4.43
N VAL A 17 -27.72 -1.94 3.92
CA VAL A 17 -26.43 -1.63 3.31
C VAL A 17 -25.45 -1.15 4.38
N VAL A 18 -24.78 -2.09 5.06
CA VAL A 18 -23.63 -1.77 5.91
C VAL A 18 -22.44 -1.47 5.01
N LEU A 19 -22.13 -0.19 4.81
CA LEU A 19 -20.88 0.21 4.19
C LEU A 19 -19.75 0.07 5.21
N SER A 20 -18.86 -0.88 4.98
CA SER A 20 -17.59 -1.00 5.71
C SER A 20 -16.50 -0.32 4.89
N SER A 21 -15.83 0.66 5.46
CA SER A 21 -14.68 1.32 4.84
C SER A 21 -13.59 1.59 5.87
N GLY A 22 -12.40 1.88 5.37
CA GLY A 22 -11.25 2.24 6.21
C GLY A 22 -10.05 2.63 5.36
N VAL A 23 -8.93 2.86 6.03
CA VAL A 23 -7.65 3.20 5.40
C VAL A 23 -6.58 2.28 5.97
N PHE A 24 -5.86 1.60 5.10
CA PHE A 24 -4.61 0.95 5.47
C PHE A 24 -3.48 1.98 5.37
N GLU A 25 -2.71 2.13 6.45
CA GLU A 25 -1.56 3.04 6.49
C GLU A 25 -0.25 2.26 6.64
N LEU A 26 0.75 2.62 5.84
CA LEU A 26 2.08 2.05 5.92
C LEU A 26 3.13 3.15 5.93
N LYS A 27 3.96 3.16 6.97
CA LYS A 27 5.04 4.12 7.15
C LYS A 27 6.40 3.44 6.97
N ILE A 28 7.18 3.93 6.01
CA ILE A 28 8.59 3.52 5.88
C ILE A 28 9.39 4.33 6.90
N HIS A 29 10.06 3.62 7.82
CA HIS A 29 10.91 4.25 8.84
C HIS A 29 12.36 4.38 8.36
N SER A 30 12.91 3.30 7.81
CA SER A 30 14.28 3.22 7.30
C SER A 30 14.35 2.30 6.10
N PHE A 31 15.27 2.56 5.17
CA PHE A 31 15.55 1.69 4.03
C PHE A 31 17.05 1.67 3.77
N HIS A 32 17.59 0.45 3.65
CA HIS A 32 18.99 0.19 3.36
C HIS A 32 19.07 -0.87 2.27
N THR A 33 20.00 -0.72 1.33
CA THR A 33 20.27 -1.72 0.28
C THR A 33 21.75 -1.73 -0.06
N ALA A 34 22.27 -2.91 -0.38
CA ALA A 34 23.62 -3.09 -0.90
C ALA A 34 23.72 -2.77 -2.40
N GLN A 35 22.58 -2.76 -3.12
CA GLN A 35 22.56 -2.41 -4.53
C GLN A 35 22.89 -0.93 -4.72
N ARG A 36 23.54 -0.59 -5.84
CA ARG A 36 23.82 0.80 -6.17
C ARG A 36 22.51 1.51 -6.55
N ILE A 37 21.88 2.14 -5.58
CA ILE A 37 20.88 3.19 -5.85
C ILE A 37 21.62 4.36 -6.50
N CYS A 38 21.08 4.89 -7.59
CA CYS A 38 21.55 6.11 -8.27
C CYS A 38 23.00 6.06 -8.79
N ARG A 39 23.15 6.01 -10.13
CA ARG A 39 24.45 6.01 -10.81
C ARG A 39 25.30 7.27 -10.55
N ARG A 40 24.70 8.37 -10.09
CA ARG A 40 25.38 9.64 -9.73
C ARG A 40 24.84 10.17 -8.40
N HIS A 41 25.75 10.48 -7.48
CA HIS A 41 25.49 10.66 -6.04
C HIS A 41 24.71 11.91 -5.61
N ARG A 42 24.51 12.92 -6.47
CA ARG A 42 24.09 14.25 -5.98
C ARG A 42 22.57 14.43 -5.86
N ASP A 43 21.77 13.82 -6.72
CA ASP A 43 20.32 14.02 -6.79
C ASP A 43 19.57 12.68 -6.85
N CYS A 44 19.85 11.82 -5.86
CA CYS A 44 19.25 10.51 -5.77
C CYS A 44 17.85 10.58 -5.17
N HIS A 45 16.85 10.19 -5.95
CA HIS A 45 15.45 10.24 -5.57
C HIS A 45 14.85 8.84 -5.59
N ILE A 46 13.97 8.57 -4.63
CA ILE A 46 13.33 7.29 -4.42
C ILE A 46 11.85 7.50 -4.15
N PHE A 47 11.03 6.55 -4.52
CA PHE A 47 9.67 6.43 -4.01
C PHE A 47 9.37 4.97 -3.67
N PHE A 48 8.44 4.77 -2.76
CA PHE A 48 7.98 3.44 -2.39
C PHE A 48 6.58 3.23 -2.92
N ARG A 49 6.34 2.05 -3.51
CA ARG A 49 5.03 1.62 -3.97
C ARG A 49 4.61 0.42 -3.14
N ILE A 50 3.34 0.39 -2.73
CA ILE A 50 2.76 -0.77 -2.08
C ILE A 50 1.59 -1.31 -2.89
N CYS A 51 1.44 -2.62 -2.85
CA CYS A 51 0.34 -3.36 -3.45
C CYS A 51 -0.24 -4.28 -2.38
N LEU A 52 -1.53 -4.10 -2.08
CA LEU A 52 -2.26 -4.94 -1.15
C LEU A 52 -3.13 -5.91 -1.94
N LYS A 53 -3.07 -7.19 -1.57
CA LYS A 53 -3.84 -8.27 -2.18
C LYS A 53 -4.50 -9.13 -1.11
N HIS A 54 -5.50 -9.91 -1.54
CA HIS A 54 -6.00 -11.02 -0.75
C HIS A 54 -4.84 -11.97 -0.37
N PRO A 55 -4.98 -12.74 0.72
CA PRO A 55 -3.98 -13.72 1.12
C PRO A 55 -3.70 -14.70 -0.02
N GLU A 56 -2.43 -14.87 -0.36
CA GLU A 56 -1.94 -15.86 -1.32
C GLU A 56 -0.88 -16.71 -0.61
N ASP A 57 -0.81 -18.01 -0.93
CA ASP A 57 0.20 -18.89 -0.34
C ASP A 57 1.56 -18.68 -1.02
N VAL A 58 1.54 -18.46 -2.34
CA VAL A 58 2.68 -17.98 -3.13
C VAL A 58 2.31 -16.60 -3.66
N ILE A 59 2.94 -15.55 -3.13
CA ILE A 59 2.53 -14.17 -3.41
C ILE A 59 3.08 -13.73 -4.77
N SER A 60 2.19 -13.41 -5.70
CA SER A 60 2.58 -12.79 -6.97
C SER A 60 2.58 -11.26 -6.87
N ALA A 61 3.68 -10.64 -7.28
CA ALA A 61 3.82 -9.19 -7.39
C ALA A 61 3.11 -8.60 -8.63
N GLU A 62 2.57 -9.45 -9.50
CA GLU A 62 1.84 -9.01 -10.69
C GLU A 62 0.47 -8.40 -10.31
N PRO A 63 0.01 -7.36 -11.05
CA PRO A 63 -1.34 -6.85 -10.94
C PRO A 63 -2.41 -7.95 -11.15
N PRO A 64 -3.63 -7.79 -10.59
CA PRO A 64 -4.12 -6.62 -9.87
C PRO A 64 -3.82 -6.63 -8.36
N CYS A 65 -3.70 -5.43 -7.78
CA CYS A 65 -3.68 -5.25 -6.33
C CYS A 65 -5.11 -5.21 -5.80
N THR A 66 -5.65 -6.37 -5.43
CA THR A 66 -7.09 -6.56 -5.16
C THR A 66 -7.63 -5.72 -4.01
N PHE A 67 -6.79 -5.27 -3.08
CA PHE A 67 -7.14 -4.34 -2.00
C PHE A 67 -6.69 -2.90 -2.25
N GLY A 68 -5.98 -2.66 -3.36
CA GLY A 68 -5.52 -1.34 -3.79
C GLY A 68 -4.01 -1.18 -3.77
N THR A 69 -3.58 -0.03 -4.27
CA THR A 69 -2.18 0.42 -4.32
C THR A 69 -2.04 1.76 -3.63
N GLY A 70 -0.82 2.05 -3.19
CA GLY A 70 -0.44 3.37 -2.71
C GLY A 70 1.04 3.62 -2.96
N HIS A 71 1.47 4.87 -2.89
CA HIS A 71 2.88 5.21 -2.99
C HIS A 71 3.23 6.42 -2.13
N THR A 72 4.51 6.62 -1.86
CA THR A 72 5.03 7.88 -1.35
C THR A 72 5.12 8.92 -2.46
N ASN A 73 5.30 10.18 -2.09
CA ASN A 73 5.91 11.14 -3.01
C ASN A 73 7.34 10.71 -3.34
N VAL A 74 7.89 11.27 -4.41
CA VAL A 74 9.32 11.19 -4.68
C VAL A 74 10.05 11.98 -3.61
N ILE A 75 11.01 11.32 -2.96
CA ILE A 75 11.80 11.88 -1.86
C ILE A 75 13.28 11.62 -2.11
N ARG A 76 14.15 12.35 -1.41
CA ARG A 76 15.59 12.07 -1.47
C ARG A 76 15.88 10.72 -0.81
N ALA A 77 16.79 9.95 -1.41
CA ALA A 77 17.18 8.63 -0.93
C ALA A 77 18.18 8.71 0.25
N ASP A 78 17.82 9.44 1.30
CA ASP A 78 18.57 9.53 2.54
C ASP A 78 17.66 9.19 3.74
N HIS A 79 18.29 8.82 4.86
CA HIS A 79 17.56 8.37 6.05
C HIS A 79 16.60 9.43 6.61
N THR A 80 16.98 10.70 6.61
CA THR A 80 16.16 11.79 7.16
C THR A 80 14.90 11.97 6.32
N SER A 81 15.06 12.08 5.00
CA SER A 81 13.94 12.25 4.06
C SER A 81 12.97 11.05 4.09
N ILE A 82 13.49 9.83 4.21
CA ILE A 82 12.69 8.60 4.31
C ILE A 82 11.93 8.56 5.63
N SER A 83 12.61 8.76 6.76
CA SER A 83 11.98 8.71 8.08
C SER A 83 10.94 9.82 8.28
N SER A 84 11.10 10.99 7.66
CA SER A 84 10.13 12.10 7.73
C SER A 84 9.01 12.06 6.68
N SER A 85 9.00 11.08 5.76
CA SER A 85 7.97 10.97 4.71
C SER A 85 6.53 10.85 5.25
N ALA A 86 5.52 11.14 4.44
CA ALA A 86 4.14 10.83 4.84
C ALA A 86 3.89 9.30 4.81
N PRO A 87 3.03 8.75 5.68
CA PRO A 87 2.54 7.38 5.52
C PRO A 87 1.83 7.19 4.18
N ILE A 88 2.02 6.02 3.58
CA ILE A 88 1.30 5.58 2.39
C ILE A 88 -0.11 5.15 2.82
N ARG A 89 -1.13 5.67 2.15
CA ARG A 89 -2.54 5.42 2.48
C ARG A 89 -3.23 4.67 1.35
N VAL A 90 -3.91 3.58 1.67
CA VAL A 90 -4.72 2.80 0.73
C VAL A 90 -6.16 2.72 1.26
N PRO A 91 -7.11 3.49 0.69
CA PRO A 91 -8.50 3.44 1.11
C PRO A 91 -9.18 2.17 0.60
N PHE A 92 -10.05 1.58 1.41
CA PHE A 92 -10.84 0.41 1.06
C PHE A 92 -12.31 0.55 1.44
N HIS A 93 -13.18 -0.16 0.72
CA HIS A 93 -14.65 -0.10 0.87
C HIS A 93 -15.26 -1.50 1.09
N PHE A 94 -14.52 -2.35 1.81
CA PHE A 94 -14.92 -3.69 2.18
C PHE A 94 -14.65 -3.95 3.67
N LYS A 95 -15.15 -5.07 4.19
CA LYS A 95 -14.82 -5.52 5.54
C LYS A 95 -13.36 -5.98 5.57
N TRP A 96 -12.56 -5.39 6.46
CA TRP A 96 -11.15 -5.76 6.59
C TRP A 96 -11.00 -7.25 6.94
N PRO A 97 -10.27 -8.05 6.13
CA PRO A 97 -10.17 -9.50 6.31
C PRO A 97 -9.23 -9.92 7.44
N GLY A 98 -8.45 -8.99 8.00
CA GLY A 98 -7.45 -9.28 9.03
C GLY A 98 -6.14 -9.86 8.47
N THR A 99 -6.20 -10.76 7.50
CA THR A 99 -5.03 -11.33 6.81
C THR A 99 -4.95 -10.82 5.38
N PHE A 100 -3.74 -10.51 4.90
CA PHE A 100 -3.50 -9.94 3.58
C PHE A 100 -2.10 -10.28 3.06
N SER A 101 -1.91 -10.14 1.75
CA SER A 101 -0.61 -10.15 1.10
C SER A 101 -0.17 -8.71 0.87
N LEU A 102 1.07 -8.40 1.25
CA LEU A 102 1.67 -7.08 1.13
C LEU A 102 2.92 -7.18 0.25
N ILE A 103 2.93 -6.40 -0.82
CA ILE A 103 4.13 -6.18 -1.62
C ILE A 103 4.57 -4.73 -1.40
N ILE A 104 5.85 -4.55 -1.07
CA ILE A 104 6.50 -3.24 -0.94
C ILE A 104 7.65 -3.20 -1.95
N GLU A 105 7.67 -2.17 -2.77
CA GLU A 105 8.71 -1.94 -3.74
C GLU A 105 9.37 -0.59 -3.53
N ALA A 106 10.69 -0.58 -3.68
CA ALA A 106 11.51 0.62 -3.70
C ALA A 106 11.94 0.91 -5.14
N TRP A 107 11.68 2.11 -5.62
CA TRP A 107 11.93 2.52 -7.01
C TRP A 107 12.83 3.74 -7.05
N ASN A 108 13.83 3.70 -7.92
CA ASN A 108 14.63 4.88 -8.27
C ASN A 108 13.78 5.83 -9.12
N ALA A 109 13.67 7.09 -8.71
CA ALA A 109 12.94 8.09 -9.48
C ALA A 109 13.87 8.77 -10.49
N GLU A 110 13.43 8.88 -11.74
CA GLU A 110 14.19 9.56 -12.80
C GLU A 110 14.10 11.09 -12.69
N SER A 111 13.01 11.60 -12.08
CA SER A 111 12.82 13.03 -11.80
C SER A 111 12.33 13.25 -10.36
N PRO A 112 12.54 14.46 -9.78
CA PRO A 112 12.14 14.75 -8.40
C PRO A 112 10.62 14.83 -8.18
N THR A 113 9.83 14.87 -9.25
CA THR A 113 8.38 15.11 -9.17
C THR A 113 7.53 14.01 -9.79
N GLU A 114 8.11 13.15 -10.63
CA GLU A 114 7.36 12.12 -11.33
C GLU A 114 7.66 10.74 -10.74
N TYR A 115 6.59 10.02 -10.41
CA TYR A 115 6.64 8.62 -10.06
C TYR A 115 6.34 7.80 -11.32
N THR A 116 7.36 7.15 -11.89
CA THR A 116 7.18 6.25 -13.03
C THR A 116 7.66 4.85 -12.64
N ALA A 117 6.75 3.89 -12.62
CA ALA A 117 7.01 2.48 -12.30
C ALA A 117 6.98 1.58 -13.55
N ASP A 118 7.10 2.18 -14.74
CA ASP A 118 7.01 1.46 -16.01
C ASP A 118 8.35 0.82 -16.40
N ASN A 119 9.45 1.49 -16.09
CA ASN A 119 10.80 1.02 -16.39
C ASN A 119 11.30 0.10 -15.26
N GLN A 120 11.19 -1.21 -15.44
CA GLN A 120 11.63 -2.22 -14.46
C GLN A 120 13.11 -2.09 -14.05
N ASN A 121 13.97 -1.45 -14.87
CA ASN A 121 15.36 -1.19 -14.50
C ASN A 121 15.50 -0.23 -13.30
N ASN A 122 14.44 0.51 -12.96
CA ASN A 122 14.42 1.41 -11.81
C ASN A 122 13.98 0.72 -10.52
N LEU A 123 13.51 -0.53 -10.57
CA LEU A 123 13.18 -1.29 -9.38
C LEU A 123 14.46 -1.63 -8.62
N VAL A 124 14.56 -1.12 -7.38
CA VAL A 124 15.72 -1.33 -6.50
C VAL A 124 15.51 -2.56 -5.62
N SER A 125 14.33 -2.71 -5.06
CA SER A 125 14.04 -3.80 -4.14
C SER A 125 12.56 -4.11 -4.14
N ARG A 126 12.23 -5.39 -3.92
CA ARG A 126 10.86 -5.86 -3.78
C ARG A 126 10.79 -6.83 -2.60
N LEU A 127 9.86 -6.57 -1.70
CA LEU A 127 9.45 -7.45 -0.62
C LEU A 127 8.02 -7.92 -0.89
N ALA A 128 7.76 -9.23 -0.77
CA ALA A 128 6.42 -9.80 -0.76
C ALA A 128 6.24 -10.64 0.51
N THR A 129 5.25 -10.30 1.33
CA THR A 129 5.03 -10.96 2.63
C THR A 129 3.54 -11.08 2.95
N ARG A 130 3.14 -12.18 3.59
CA ARG A 130 1.79 -12.37 4.14
C ARG A 130 1.78 -11.84 5.57
N ARG A 131 0.75 -11.05 5.93
CA ARG A 131 0.62 -10.46 7.26
C ARG A 131 -0.79 -10.59 7.80
N ARG A 132 -0.89 -10.49 9.12
CA ARG A 132 -2.14 -10.39 9.86
C ARG A 132 -2.11 -9.12 10.71
N LEU A 133 -3.14 -8.29 10.57
CA LEU A 133 -3.29 -7.03 11.29
C LEU A 133 -4.76 -6.83 11.64
N ALA A 134 -5.06 -6.57 12.91
CA ALA A 134 -6.42 -6.19 13.31
C ALA A 134 -6.64 -4.70 13.03
N ILE A 135 -7.91 -4.28 12.96
CA ILE A 135 -8.24 -2.84 12.89
C ILE A 135 -7.89 -2.21 14.24
N GLY A 136 -7.20 -1.08 14.23
CA GLY A 136 -6.82 -0.33 15.41
C GLY A 136 -6.04 0.93 15.05
N GLU A 137 -5.83 1.80 16.05
CA GLU A 137 -5.02 3.02 15.92
C GLU A 137 -3.54 2.76 16.21
N ASP A 138 -3.23 1.66 16.91
CA ASP A 138 -1.86 1.30 17.26
C ASP A 138 -1.06 0.83 16.05
N TRP A 139 0.18 1.31 15.94
CA TRP A 139 1.11 0.93 14.88
C TRP A 139 1.70 -0.46 15.13
N SER A 140 1.68 -1.32 14.12
CA SER A 140 2.48 -2.55 14.09
C SER A 140 3.80 -2.29 13.36
N GLN A 141 4.93 -2.49 14.04
CA GLN A 141 6.25 -2.35 13.46
C GLN A 141 6.81 -3.69 13.00
N ASP A 142 7.54 -3.67 11.89
CA ASP A 142 8.25 -4.84 11.37
C ASP A 142 9.55 -4.41 10.66
N VAL A 143 10.53 -5.32 10.62
CA VAL A 143 11.81 -5.13 9.92
C VAL A 143 12.04 -6.35 9.05
N HIS A 144 12.37 -6.11 7.78
CA HIS A 144 12.73 -7.16 6.84
C HIS A 144 14.17 -6.98 6.36
N PHE A 145 14.93 -8.06 6.45
CA PHE A 145 16.26 -8.17 5.86
C PHE A 145 16.10 -8.92 4.55
N GLY A 146 16.55 -8.34 3.45
CA GLY A 146 16.53 -9.01 2.15
C GLY A 146 17.41 -10.27 2.17
N GLU A 147 17.10 -11.22 1.29
CA GLU A 147 17.98 -12.34 0.96
C GLU A 147 19.12 -11.91 0.01
#